data_AF-A0A7S1DT71-F1
#
_entry.id   AF-A0A7S1DT71-F1
#
_cell.length_a   1.000
_cell.length_b   1.000
_cell.length_c   1.000
_cell.angle_alpha   90.00
_cell.angle_beta   90.00
_cell.angle_gamma   90.00
#
_symmetry.space_group_name_H-M   'P 1'
#
loop_
_entity.id
_entity.type
_entity.pdbx_description
1 polymer ?
#
loop_
_entity_poly.entity_id
_entity_poly.type
_entity_poly.pdbx_seq_one_letter_code
_entity_poly.pdbx_strand_id
1 'polypeptide(L)'
;GGGEGTSAPLDKAPDACPPGEASGTGSKPCVPCAAGSFSGAAGATKCQRCPQGSWANETGASACNDCGAGASTKRTGATSAADCGAFARVTGVQTISYETSADDDGVVVDGRSGDESWQPVVNGGA
;
A
#
# COMPACT_ATOMS: atom_id res chain seq x y z
N GLY A 1 -28.41 9.10 44.67
CA GLY A 1 -28.55 8.09 43.60
C GLY A 1 -27.84 8.60 42.37
N GLY A 2 -26.99 7.76 41.76
CA GLY A 2 -26.21 8.00 40.54
C GLY A 2 -25.06 8.98 40.75
N GLY A 3 -23.79 8.59 40.85
CA GLY A 3 -23.07 7.62 40.02
C GLY A 3 -22.23 8.40 39.02
N GLU A 4 -21.22 9.14 39.50
CA GLU A 4 -20.21 9.79 38.66
C GLU A 4 -19.31 8.69 38.09
N GLY A 5 -19.74 8.10 36.98
CA GLY A 5 -18.87 7.33 36.11
C GLY A 5 -17.93 8.29 35.41
N THR A 6 -16.88 8.72 36.11
CA THR A 6 -15.76 9.41 35.47
C THR A 6 -15.07 8.38 34.58
N SER A 7 -15.42 8.39 33.29
CA SER A 7 -14.62 7.77 32.25
C SER A 7 -13.30 8.53 32.16
N ALA A 8 -12.39 8.25 33.10
CA ALA A 8 -10.98 8.49 32.88
C ALA A 8 -10.63 7.78 31.56
N PRO A 9 -10.14 8.49 30.54
CA PRO A 9 -9.59 7.82 29.37
C PRO A 9 -8.49 6.91 29.91
N LEU A 10 -8.48 5.64 29.51
CA LEU A 10 -7.44 4.65 29.86
C LEU A 10 -6.05 5.03 29.26
N ASP A 11 -5.86 6.29 28.88
CA ASP A 11 -4.98 6.73 27.80
C ASP A 11 -3.85 7.63 28.30
N LYS A 12 -3.22 7.28 29.43
CA LYS A 12 -1.77 7.48 29.59
C LYS A 12 -1.27 6.74 30.83
N ALA A 13 -1.02 5.44 30.70
CA ALA A 13 0.07 4.90 31.50
C ALA A 13 1.34 5.68 31.10
N PRO A 14 2.04 6.36 32.02
CA PRO A 14 3.14 7.28 31.68
C PRO A 14 4.28 6.62 30.90
N ASP A 15 4.37 5.29 31.00
CA ASP A 15 5.39 4.46 30.37
C ASP A 15 4.95 3.85 29.04
N ALA A 16 3.64 3.82 28.74
CA ALA A 16 3.11 3.21 27.53
C ALA A 16 3.41 4.04 26.28
N CYS A 17 3.70 3.37 25.18
CA CYS A 17 3.92 4.06 23.90
C CYS A 17 2.64 4.72 23.40
N PRO A 18 2.68 5.98 22.93
CA PRO A 18 1.52 6.60 22.33
C PRO A 18 1.15 5.92 21.00
N PRO A 19 -0.10 6.11 20.51
CA PRO A 19 -0.46 5.78 19.14
C PRO A 19 0.55 6.37 18.14
N GLY A 20 0.82 5.64 17.07
CA GLY A 20 1.89 5.93 16.13
C GLY A 20 3.23 5.29 16.48
N GLU A 21 3.41 4.82 17.71
CA GLU A 21 4.64 4.18 18.16
C GLU A 21 4.38 2.78 18.74
N ALA A 22 5.43 1.98 18.80
CA ALA A 22 5.42 0.67 19.43
C ALA A 22 6.77 0.34 20.07
N SER A 23 6.76 -0.58 21.01
CA SER A 23 7.97 -1.15 21.63
C SER A 23 7.72 -2.61 21.96
N GLY A 24 8.72 -3.49 21.90
CA GLY A 24 8.51 -4.92 22.15
C GLY A 24 7.85 -5.25 23.50
N THR A 25 7.93 -4.35 24.48
CA THR A 25 7.32 -4.47 25.82
C THR A 25 6.05 -3.64 26.01
N GLY A 26 5.66 -2.82 25.01
CA GLY A 26 4.58 -1.84 25.12
C GLY A 26 4.96 -0.60 25.94
N SER A 27 6.22 -0.48 26.36
CA SER A 27 6.76 0.64 27.14
C SER A 27 8.02 1.22 26.53
N LYS A 28 8.50 2.36 27.02
CA LYS A 28 9.71 3.04 26.50
C LYS A 28 10.97 2.12 26.42
N PRO A 29 11.91 2.38 25.49
CA PRO A 29 11.85 3.40 24.44
C PRO A 29 10.86 3.01 23.34
N CYS A 30 10.08 4.00 22.91
CA CYS A 30 9.09 3.80 21.86
C CYS A 30 9.71 4.07 20.50
N VAL A 31 9.35 3.26 19.52
CA VAL A 31 9.84 3.34 18.15
C VAL A 31 8.66 3.74 17.25
N PRO A 32 8.79 4.81 16.45
CA PRO A 32 7.73 5.22 15.54
C PRO A 32 7.49 4.14 14.48
N CYS A 33 6.22 3.94 14.13
CA CYS A 33 5.85 3.04 13.06
C CYS A 33 6.44 3.53 11.73
N ALA A 34 7.08 2.63 10.99
CA ALA A 34 7.58 2.96 9.65
C ALA A 34 6.40 3.25 8.69
N ALA A 35 6.69 3.98 7.60
CA ALA A 35 5.71 4.18 6.53
C ALA A 35 5.11 2.85 6.07
N GLY A 36 3.81 2.87 5.75
CA GLY A 36 3.00 1.69 5.46
C GLY A 36 2.62 0.89 6.69
N SER A 37 2.90 1.37 7.90
CA SER A 37 2.46 0.75 9.15
C SER A 37 1.90 1.77 10.12
N PHE A 38 1.04 1.33 11.03
CA PHE A 38 0.37 2.17 12.01
C PHE A 38 0.25 1.50 13.38
N SER A 39 -0.06 2.30 14.40
CA SER A 39 -0.41 1.84 15.75
C SER A 39 -1.54 2.72 16.31
N GLY A 40 -2.74 2.17 16.43
CA GLY A 40 -3.91 2.94 16.88
C GLY A 40 -4.11 3.03 18.39
N ALA A 41 -3.41 2.20 19.17
CA ALA A 41 -3.62 2.07 20.60
C ALA A 41 -2.35 2.41 21.39
N ALA A 42 -2.53 3.00 22.57
CA ALA A 42 -1.43 3.18 23.51
C ALA A 42 -0.90 1.82 24.00
N GLY A 43 0.39 1.73 24.27
CA GLY A 43 1.05 0.52 24.75
C GLY A 43 1.22 -0.56 23.68
N ALA A 44 1.11 -0.20 22.40
CA ALA A 44 1.27 -1.17 21.32
C ALA A 44 2.66 -1.83 21.36
N THR A 45 2.67 -3.16 21.23
CA THR A 45 3.91 -3.93 21.22
C THR A 45 4.55 -4.04 19.83
N LYS A 46 3.78 -3.73 18.79
CA LYS A 46 4.17 -3.81 17.39
C LYS A 46 3.34 -2.86 16.53
N CYS A 47 3.94 -2.34 15.48
CA CYS A 47 3.23 -1.64 14.42
C CYS A 47 2.56 -2.63 13.48
N GLN A 48 1.33 -2.33 13.08
CA GLN A 48 0.56 -3.12 12.13
C GLN A 48 0.72 -2.55 10.74
N ARG A 49 0.96 -3.38 9.72
CA ARG A 49 0.97 -2.91 8.33
C ARG A 49 -0.41 -2.41 7.93
N CYS A 50 -0.46 -1.36 7.12
CA CYS A 50 -1.70 -0.89 6.53
C CYS A 50 -2.37 -2.02 5.76
N PRO A 51 -3.66 -2.33 6.05
CA PRO A 51 -4.37 -3.38 5.34
C PRO A 51 -4.52 -3.04 3.85
N GLN A 52 -4.86 -4.06 3.06
CA GLN A 52 -5.18 -3.85 1.66
C GLN A 52 -6.32 -2.83 1.52
N GLY A 53 -6.17 -1.88 0.59
CA GLY A 53 -7.11 -0.78 0.43
C GLY A 53 -6.78 0.47 1.24
N SER A 54 -5.66 0.45 1.97
CA SER A 54 -5.17 1.60 2.72
C SER A 54 -3.66 1.75 2.61
N TRP A 55 -3.15 2.93 2.96
CA TRP A 55 -1.76 3.33 2.85
C TRP A 55 -1.35 4.31 3.96
N ALA A 56 -0.06 4.43 4.25
CA ALA A 56 0.46 5.46 5.16
C ALA A 56 1.83 5.93 4.68
N ASN A 57 1.98 7.21 4.33
CA ASN A 57 3.23 7.76 3.82
C ASN A 57 4.16 8.27 4.92
N GLU A 58 3.64 8.52 6.12
CA GLU A 58 4.38 9.11 7.22
C GLU A 58 4.87 8.05 8.22
N THR A 59 6.01 8.33 8.85
CA THR A 59 6.42 7.58 10.04
C THR A 59 5.65 8.06 11.25
N GLY A 60 5.32 7.16 12.17
CA GLY A 60 4.55 7.51 13.35
C GLY A 60 3.03 7.52 13.11
N ALA A 61 2.55 6.88 12.05
CA ALA A 61 1.14 6.90 11.71
C ALA A 61 0.29 6.19 12.79
N SER A 62 -0.73 6.85 13.31
CA SER A 62 -1.68 6.24 14.25
C SER A 62 -2.83 5.50 13.54
N ALA A 63 -3.02 5.78 12.25
CA ALA A 63 -3.99 5.13 11.37
C ALA A 63 -3.48 5.14 9.92
N CYS A 64 -4.10 4.31 9.07
CA CYS A 64 -3.86 4.33 7.63
C CYS A 64 -4.92 5.16 6.91
N ASN A 65 -4.53 5.77 5.80
CA ASN A 65 -5.41 6.46 4.89
C ASN A 65 -6.07 5.46 3.94
N ASP A 66 -7.38 5.56 3.76
CA ASP A 66 -8.11 4.71 2.81
C ASP A 66 -7.88 5.14 1.35
N CYS A 67 -7.93 4.18 0.43
CA CYS A 67 -7.86 4.43 -1.01
C CYS A 67 -9.12 5.07 -1.61
N GLY A 68 -10.23 5.09 -0.86
CA GLY A 68 -11.54 5.53 -1.37
C GLY A 68 -12.30 4.47 -2.18
N ALA A 69 -13.50 4.81 -2.63
CA ALA A 69 -14.44 3.85 -3.23
C ALA A 69 -13.93 3.28 -4.57
N GLY A 70 -13.88 1.96 -4.67
CA GLY A 70 -13.52 1.24 -5.91
C GLY A 70 -12.01 1.12 -6.18
N ALA A 71 -11.16 1.71 -5.34
CA ALA A 71 -9.71 1.56 -5.41
C ALA A 71 -9.19 0.73 -4.23
N SER A 72 -8.10 0.00 -4.46
CA SER A 72 -7.44 -0.77 -3.42
C SER A 72 -5.93 -0.81 -3.66
N THR A 73 -5.14 -1.21 -2.66
CA THR A 73 -3.70 -1.43 -2.83
C THR A 73 -3.41 -2.87 -3.26
N LYS A 74 -2.30 -3.09 -3.98
CA LYS A 74 -1.93 -4.46 -4.43
C LYS A 74 -1.63 -5.38 -3.25
N ARG A 75 -0.98 -4.85 -2.22
CA ARG A 75 -0.57 -5.57 -1.01
C ARG A 75 -0.75 -4.68 0.22
N THR A 76 -0.78 -5.31 1.40
CA THR A 76 -0.65 -4.60 2.69
C THR A 76 0.66 -3.84 2.77
N GLY A 77 0.67 -2.76 3.53
CA GLY A 77 1.87 -1.96 3.79
C GLY A 77 2.20 -0.95 2.71
N ALA A 78 1.18 -0.50 1.95
CA ALA A 78 1.36 0.55 0.97
C ALA A 78 1.78 1.86 1.63
N THR A 79 2.71 2.56 1.01
CA THR A 79 3.27 3.81 1.54
C THR A 79 2.76 5.04 0.79
N SER A 80 1.98 4.87 -0.28
CA SER A 80 1.54 5.97 -1.11
C SER A 80 0.10 5.79 -1.59
N ALA A 81 -0.60 6.90 -1.76
CA ALA A 81 -1.88 6.96 -2.47
C ALA A 81 -1.75 6.45 -3.91
N ALA A 82 -0.58 6.57 -4.53
CA ALA A 82 -0.33 6.07 -5.89
C ALA A 82 -0.39 4.53 -5.98
N ASP A 83 -0.26 3.82 -4.86
CA ASP A 83 -0.44 2.38 -4.80
C ASP A 83 -1.92 1.97 -4.86
N CYS A 84 -2.84 2.93 -4.68
CA CYS A 84 -4.27 2.73 -4.83
C CYS A 84 -4.64 2.65 -6.32
N GLY A 85 -5.12 1.49 -6.74
CA GLY A 85 -5.60 1.26 -8.11
C GLY A 85 -6.93 0.51 -8.13
N ALA A 86 -7.69 0.71 -9.19
CA ALA A 86 -8.81 -0.15 -9.52
C ALA A 86 -8.24 -1.42 -10.19
N PHE A 87 -8.06 -2.48 -9.43
CA PHE A 87 -7.69 -3.78 -10.01
C PHE A 87 -8.92 -4.33 -10.73
N ALA A 88 -9.00 -4.06 -12.03
CA ALA A 88 -9.97 -4.72 -12.88
C ALA A 88 -9.80 -6.23 -12.67
N ARG A 89 -10.91 -6.92 -12.34
CA ARG A 89 -10.90 -8.38 -12.36
C ARG A 89 -10.40 -8.80 -13.73
N VAL A 90 -9.43 -9.71 -13.77
CA VAL A 90 -8.99 -10.30 -15.03
C VAL A 90 -10.18 -11.05 -15.60
N THR A 91 -10.92 -10.43 -16.53
CA THR A 91 -12.09 -11.01 -17.20
C THR A 91 -11.70 -11.83 -18.42
N GLY A 92 -10.42 -11.90 -18.75
CA GLY A 92 -9.90 -12.67 -19.88
C GLY A 92 -8.41 -12.93 -19.74
N VAL A 93 -7.96 -14.00 -20.40
CA VAL A 93 -6.54 -14.31 -20.54
C VAL A 93 -6.07 -13.64 -21.83
N GLN A 94 -5.09 -12.74 -21.73
CA GLN A 94 -4.40 -12.22 -22.91
C GLN A 94 -3.20 -13.11 -23.18
N THR A 95 -3.25 -13.89 -24.27
CA THR A 95 -2.06 -14.54 -24.82
C THR A 95 -1.21 -13.47 -25.49
N ILE A 96 -0.05 -13.19 -24.91
CA ILE A 96 0.98 -12.40 -25.59
C ILE A 96 1.58 -13.28 -26.70
N SER A 97 1.39 -12.86 -27.95
CA SER A 97 2.11 -13.44 -29.08
C SER A 97 3.44 -12.71 -29.21
N TYR A 98 4.55 -13.44 -29.12
CA TYR A 98 5.86 -12.91 -29.46
C TYR A 98 6.11 -13.22 -30.94
N GLU A 99 6.27 -12.18 -31.76
CA GLU A 99 6.69 -12.35 -33.14
C GLU A 99 8.22 -12.37 -33.15
N THR A 100 8.85 -13.52 -33.44
CA THR A 100 10.30 -13.57 -33.64
C THR A 100 10.61 -13.07 -35.05
N SER A 101 11.08 -11.83 -35.20
CA SER A 101 11.72 -11.40 -36.44
C SER A 101 13.14 -11.96 -36.47
N ALA A 102 13.39 -12.93 -37.34
CA ALA A 102 14.72 -13.41 -37.64
C ALA A 102 15.33 -12.50 -38.72
N ASP A 103 16.15 -11.55 -38.32
CA ASP A 103 17.18 -11.01 -39.19
C ASP A 103 18.44 -11.90 -39.06
N ASP A 104 19.26 -12.01 -40.11
CA ASP A 104 20.39 -12.95 -40.25
C ASP A 104 21.49 -12.90 -39.15
N ASP A 105 21.36 -12.07 -38.11
CA ASP A 105 22.31 -11.92 -36.99
C ASP A 105 21.73 -12.19 -35.58
N GLY A 106 20.55 -12.83 -35.47
CA GLY A 106 20.10 -13.48 -34.22
C GLY A 106 18.74 -13.06 -33.65
N VAL A 107 18.33 -13.73 -32.58
CA VAL A 107 17.02 -13.56 -31.93
C VAL A 107 17.01 -12.32 -31.03
N VAL A 108 16.23 -11.31 -31.40
CA VAL A 108 15.94 -10.15 -30.53
C VAL A 108 14.65 -10.43 -29.75
N VAL A 109 14.73 -10.51 -28.41
CA VAL A 109 13.55 -10.57 -27.54
C VAL A 109 13.19 -9.15 -27.09
N ASP A 110 12.55 -8.35 -27.95
CA ASP A 110 11.97 -7.07 -27.50
C ASP A 110 10.64 -7.36 -26.79
N GLY A 111 10.72 -7.57 -25.48
CA GLY A 111 9.55 -7.72 -24.62
C GLY A 111 8.87 -6.37 -24.43
N ARG A 112 7.86 -6.05 -25.24
CA ARG A 112 7.01 -4.87 -25.01
C ARG A 112 6.08 -5.08 -23.81
N SER A 113 6.56 -4.77 -22.62
CA SER A 113 5.72 -4.29 -21.52
C SER A 113 5.59 -2.77 -21.66
N GLY A 114 4.38 -2.31 -21.93
CA GLY A 114 4.16 -1.00 -22.52
C GLY A 114 4.41 0.19 -21.63
N ASP A 115 4.86 1.27 -22.26
CA ASP A 115 4.41 2.65 -22.11
C ASP A 115 5.09 3.55 -23.13
N GLU A 116 5.08 3.22 -24.43
CA GLU A 116 5.57 4.15 -25.44
C GLU A 116 4.54 4.35 -26.55
N SER A 117 4.02 5.57 -26.58
CA SER A 117 3.12 6.16 -27.56
C SER A 117 3.62 5.98 -28.99
N TRP A 118 3.18 4.92 -29.67
CA TRP A 118 3.36 4.79 -31.11
C TRP A 118 2.01 4.93 -31.80
N GLN A 119 1.89 6.04 -32.54
CA GLN A 119 0.76 6.35 -33.40
C GLN A 119 0.49 5.19 -34.37
N PRO A 120 -0.77 4.86 -34.72
CA PRO A 120 -1.04 3.88 -35.75
C PRO A 120 -0.56 4.40 -37.10
N VAL A 121 0.50 3.81 -37.65
CA VAL A 121 0.81 3.97 -39.08
C VAL A 121 -0.18 3.09 -39.84
N VAL A 122 -1.25 3.71 -40.35
CA VAL A 122 -2.08 3.10 -41.38
C VAL A 122 -1.26 3.07 -42.67
N ASN A 123 -0.60 1.95 -42.96
CA ASN A 123 -0.13 1.69 -44.32
C ASN A 123 -1.36 1.38 -45.18
N GLY A 124 -1.94 2.44 -45.75
CA GLY A 124 -2.86 2.32 -46.87
C GLY A 124 -2.08 1.78 -48.06
N GLY A 125 -2.25 0.49 -48.34
CA GLY A 125 -1.83 -0.10 -49.59
C GLY A 125 -2.81 0.25 -50.72
N ALA A 126 -2.26 0.70 -51.84
CA ALA A 126 -2.71 0.39 -53.21
C ALA A 126 -1.52 0.61 -54.15
#